data_AF-A0A7X1NZT8-F1
#
_entry.id   AF-A0A7X1NZT8-F1
#
_cell.length_a   1.000
_cell.length_b   1.000
_cell.length_c   1.000
_cell.angle_alpha   90.00
_cell.angle_beta   90.00
_cell.angle_gamma   90.00
#
_symmetry.space_group_name_H-M   'P 1'
#
loop_
_entity.id
_entity.type
_entity.pdbx_description
1 polymer ?
#
loop_
_entity_poly.entity_id
_entity_poly.type
_entity_poly.pdbx_seq_one_letter_code
_entity_poly.pdbx_strand_id
1 'polypeptide(L)'
;MPASRSTRPVTQEAPVGFGFNPDESTHHFLVTIPAGNRQEVLISEHYRWDAASGSGTITFADGVDDGKLRVSLDRGKWNAIADEVRVEFNRRLKRQGLSAGIWKTGGNPLSRLLGKELVLLAWAVEDADPVLIPTAMRNWAGLAPEERWWLYTMTNAATGHAVHGRGKGWRKAVRFALTENPVGHAHHEPPPHVFRLLAESDRDDMPSLTVPKATRRTRKTVRS
;
A
#
# COMPACT_ATOMS: atom_id res chain seq x y z
N MET A 1 41.61 -8.46 -33.15
CA MET A 1 40.53 -7.47 -32.93
C MET A 1 39.24 -8.22 -32.66
N PRO A 2 38.76 -8.36 -31.41
CA PRO A 2 37.47 -8.98 -31.16
C PRO A 2 36.35 -7.96 -31.48
N ALA A 3 35.35 -8.43 -32.22
CA ALA A 3 34.21 -7.63 -32.66
C ALA A 3 33.41 -7.11 -31.45
N SER A 4 33.14 -5.80 -31.46
CA SER A 4 32.27 -5.13 -30.49
C SER A 4 30.86 -5.71 -30.56
N ARG A 5 30.42 -6.34 -29.47
CA ARG A 5 29.02 -6.77 -29.30
C ARG A 5 28.15 -5.52 -29.20
N SER A 6 27.38 -5.27 -30.25
CA SER A 6 26.29 -4.29 -30.24
C SER A 6 25.26 -4.70 -29.18
N THR A 7 25.29 -4.05 -28.02
CA THR A 7 24.20 -4.07 -27.05
C THR A 7 22.98 -3.43 -27.71
N ARG A 8 21.97 -4.23 -28.05
CA ARG A 8 20.65 -3.70 -28.41
C ARG A 8 20.12 -2.94 -27.19
N PRO A 9 19.52 -1.75 -27.35
CA PRO A 9 18.81 -1.12 -26.25
C PRO A 9 17.70 -2.06 -25.79
N VAL A 10 17.66 -2.35 -24.49
CA VAL A 10 16.53 -3.08 -23.87
C VAL A 10 15.33 -2.15 -23.98
N THR A 11 14.38 -2.48 -24.86
CA THR A 11 13.10 -1.78 -24.93
C THR A 11 12.36 -2.09 -23.63
N GLN A 12 12.31 -1.13 -22.69
CA GLN A 12 11.52 -1.27 -21.48
C GLN A 12 10.04 -1.43 -21.87
N GLU A 13 9.41 -2.50 -21.39
CA GLU A 13 7.98 -2.70 -21.60
C GLU A 13 7.20 -1.64 -20.82
N ALA A 14 6.08 -1.18 -21.41
CA ALA A 14 5.21 -0.24 -20.74
C ALA A 14 4.54 -0.91 -19.53
N PRO A 15 4.38 -0.20 -18.40
CA PRO A 15 3.67 -0.75 -17.25
C PRO A 15 2.27 -1.25 -17.62
N VAL A 16 1.91 -2.42 -17.10
CA VAL A 16 0.64 -3.10 -17.35
C VAL A 16 -0.28 -2.93 -16.15
N GLY A 17 -1.58 -2.73 -16.40
CA GLY A 17 -2.59 -2.62 -15.35
C GLY A 17 -2.36 -1.40 -14.45
N PHE A 18 -2.13 -1.63 -13.16
CA PHE A 18 -1.88 -0.58 -12.17
C PHE A 18 -0.39 -0.49 -11.83
N GLY A 19 0.37 0.11 -12.75
CA GLY A 19 1.80 0.43 -12.56
C GLY A 19 2.71 -0.77 -12.36
N PHE A 20 2.30 -1.97 -12.76
CA PHE A 20 3.17 -3.15 -12.72
C PHE A 20 4.11 -3.15 -13.92
N ASN A 21 5.42 -3.23 -13.68
CA ASN A 21 6.43 -3.35 -14.72
C ASN A 21 7.27 -4.62 -14.49
N PRO A 22 7.13 -5.65 -15.35
CA PRO A 22 7.87 -6.91 -15.17
C PRO A 22 9.38 -6.76 -15.32
N ASP A 23 9.87 -5.73 -16.02
CA ASP A 23 11.31 -5.45 -16.16
C ASP A 23 11.92 -4.91 -14.86
N GLU A 24 11.13 -4.23 -14.03
CA GLU A 24 11.57 -3.71 -12.73
C GLU A 24 11.48 -4.75 -11.62
N SER A 25 10.38 -5.51 -11.59
CA SER A 25 10.17 -6.58 -10.63
C SER A 25 9.07 -7.51 -11.11
N THR A 26 9.30 -8.81 -11.00
CA THR A 26 8.26 -9.82 -11.24
C THR A 26 7.30 -9.98 -10.07
N HIS A 27 7.56 -9.35 -8.92
CA HIS A 27 6.67 -9.40 -7.75
C HIS A 27 5.50 -8.45 -7.95
N HIS A 28 4.30 -9.02 -8.02
CA HIS A 28 3.07 -8.28 -8.25
C HIS A 28 1.86 -8.93 -7.59
N PHE A 29 0.74 -8.21 -7.63
CA PHE A 29 -0.55 -8.76 -7.26
C PHE A 29 -1.43 -8.84 -8.49
N LEU A 30 -2.37 -9.79 -8.48
CA LEU A 30 -3.34 -9.99 -9.53
C LEU A 30 -4.75 -9.97 -8.94
N VAL A 31 -5.58 -9.06 -9.43
CA VAL A 31 -7.03 -9.08 -9.18
C VAL A 31 -7.71 -9.79 -10.34
N THR A 32 -8.34 -10.92 -10.05
CA THR A 32 -9.10 -11.71 -11.02
C THR A 32 -10.59 -11.45 -10.82
N ILE A 33 -11.17 -10.69 -11.75
CA ILE A 33 -12.60 -10.34 -11.74
C ILE A 33 -13.34 -11.33 -12.64
N PRO A 34 -14.14 -12.26 -12.10
CA PRO A 34 -14.90 -13.20 -12.93
C PRO A 34 -15.98 -12.49 -13.74
N ALA A 35 -16.37 -13.09 -14.88
CA ALA A 35 -17.43 -12.56 -15.73
C ALA A 35 -18.80 -12.60 -15.03
N GLY A 36 -19.05 -13.62 -14.19
CA GLY A 36 -20.30 -13.75 -13.43
C GLY A 36 -20.44 -12.67 -12.35
N ASN A 37 -21.65 -12.14 -12.20
CA ASN A 37 -21.98 -11.10 -11.20
C ASN A 37 -22.23 -11.63 -9.77
N ARG A 38 -22.11 -12.94 -9.56
CA ARG A 38 -22.23 -13.60 -8.24
C ARG A 38 -20.95 -14.28 -7.78
N GLN A 39 -19.94 -14.33 -8.64
CA GLN A 39 -18.68 -14.97 -8.33
C GLN A 39 -17.77 -14.01 -7.57
N GLU A 40 -17.05 -14.54 -6.59
CA GLU A 40 -16.09 -13.78 -5.78
C GLU A 40 -14.94 -13.24 -6.62
N VAL A 41 -14.46 -12.05 -6.26
CA VAL A 41 -13.26 -11.46 -6.84
C VAL A 41 -12.04 -11.98 -6.06
N LEU A 42 -11.08 -12.54 -6.79
CA LEU A 42 -9.89 -13.14 -6.19
C LEU A 42 -8.72 -12.16 -6.26
N ILE A 43 -7.98 -12.02 -5.16
CA ILE A 43 -6.76 -11.23 -5.10
C ILE A 43 -5.62 -12.17 -4.71
N SER A 44 -4.63 -12.30 -5.60
CA SER A 44 -3.50 -13.23 -5.46
C SER A 44 -2.17 -12.50 -5.57
N GLU A 45 -1.14 -13.06 -4.95
CA GLU A 45 0.23 -12.56 -4.98
C GLU A 45 1.12 -13.49 -5.80
N HIS A 46 1.95 -12.90 -6.66
CA HIS A 46 2.77 -13.60 -7.65
C HIS A 46 4.20 -13.06 -7.64
N TYR A 47 5.17 -13.93 -7.89
CA TYR A 47 6.60 -13.63 -8.00
C TYR A 47 7.16 -13.97 -9.39
N ARG A 48 6.34 -14.53 -10.28
CA ARG A 48 6.72 -14.89 -11.65
C ARG A 48 5.80 -14.21 -12.65
N TRP A 49 6.38 -13.78 -13.79
CA TRP A 49 5.65 -13.21 -14.90
C TRP A 49 6.20 -13.75 -16.21
N ASP A 50 5.32 -14.14 -17.12
CA ASP A 50 5.66 -14.56 -18.47
C ASP A 50 5.08 -13.56 -19.49
N ALA A 51 5.89 -13.12 -20.45
CA ALA A 51 5.47 -12.11 -21.41
C ALA A 51 4.34 -12.59 -22.35
N ALA A 52 4.24 -13.90 -22.60
CA ALA A 52 3.24 -14.47 -23.49
C ALA A 52 1.92 -14.83 -22.76
N SER A 53 2.03 -15.33 -21.53
CA SER A 53 0.91 -15.88 -20.77
C SER A 53 0.52 -15.07 -19.52
N GLY A 54 1.33 -14.10 -19.12
CA GLY A 54 1.09 -13.21 -17.98
C GLY A 54 1.44 -13.83 -16.63
N SER A 55 0.63 -13.54 -15.61
CA SER A 55 0.77 -14.13 -14.27
C SER A 55 0.44 -15.62 -14.29
N GLY A 56 1.04 -16.37 -13.36
CA GLY A 56 0.70 -17.78 -13.13
C GLY A 56 -0.75 -17.99 -12.67
N THR A 57 -1.16 -19.26 -12.60
CA THR A 57 -2.48 -19.62 -12.07
C THR A 57 -2.53 -19.44 -10.55
N ILE A 58 -3.70 -19.07 -10.03
CA ILE A 58 -3.93 -19.02 -8.58
C ILE A 58 -3.76 -20.43 -8.00
N THR A 59 -2.98 -20.54 -6.93
CA THR A 59 -2.80 -21.77 -6.16
C THR A 59 -3.45 -21.65 -4.78
N PHE A 60 -4.00 -22.77 -4.34
CA PHE A 60 -4.55 -22.96 -2.99
C PHE A 60 -3.68 -23.91 -2.16
N ALA A 61 -2.65 -24.52 -2.77
CA ALA A 61 -1.79 -25.50 -2.14
C ALA A 61 -0.74 -24.82 -1.25
N ASP A 62 -0.55 -25.35 -0.04
CA ASP A 62 0.51 -24.92 0.85
C ASP A 62 1.88 -25.37 0.30
N GLY A 63 2.89 -24.50 0.36
CA GLY A 63 4.25 -24.77 -0.13
C GLY A 63 4.54 -24.34 -1.57
N VAL A 64 3.55 -23.77 -2.28
CA VAL A 64 3.78 -23.11 -3.57
C VAL A 64 3.96 -21.60 -3.34
N ASP A 65 5.11 -21.07 -3.75
CA ASP A 65 5.47 -19.67 -3.49
C ASP A 65 4.84 -18.67 -4.47
N ASP A 66 4.29 -19.13 -5.60
CA ASP A 66 3.71 -18.29 -6.66
C ASP A 66 2.19 -18.47 -6.78
N GLY A 67 1.47 -17.41 -7.15
CA GLY A 67 0.02 -17.44 -7.31
C GLY A 67 -0.79 -17.59 -6.02
N LYS A 68 -0.21 -17.23 -4.88
CA LYS A 68 -0.83 -17.41 -3.56
C LYS A 68 -2.09 -16.57 -3.42
N LEU A 69 -3.24 -17.20 -3.18
CA LEU A 69 -4.46 -16.48 -2.86
C LEU A 69 -4.30 -15.70 -1.54
N ARG A 70 -4.64 -14.40 -1.56
CA ARG A 70 -4.63 -13.52 -0.39
C ARG A 70 -6.03 -13.17 0.09
N VAL A 71 -6.96 -12.97 -0.83
CA VAL A 71 -8.35 -12.62 -0.55
C VAL A 71 -9.29 -13.27 -1.56
N SER A 72 -10.41 -13.80 -1.07
CA SER A 72 -11.61 -14.05 -1.88
C SER A 72 -12.71 -13.10 -1.37
N LEU A 73 -13.08 -12.13 -2.20
CA LEU A 73 -13.98 -11.04 -1.79
C LEU A 73 -15.32 -11.18 -2.49
N ASP A 74 -16.39 -11.09 -1.70
CA ASP A 74 -17.76 -11.02 -2.24
C ASP A 74 -17.88 -9.91 -3.30
N ARG A 75 -18.69 -10.18 -4.34
CA ARG A 75 -18.86 -9.28 -5.47
C ARG A 75 -19.41 -7.92 -5.07
N GLY A 76 -20.37 -7.87 -4.14
CA GLY A 76 -20.95 -6.63 -3.65
C GLY A 76 -19.92 -5.79 -2.92
N LYS A 77 -19.10 -6.41 -2.08
CA LYS A 77 -18.01 -5.73 -1.35
C LYS A 77 -16.91 -5.23 -2.28
N TRP A 78 -16.53 -6.02 -3.30
CA TRP A 78 -15.62 -5.56 -4.35
C TRP A 78 -16.15 -4.30 -5.04
N ASN A 79 -17.41 -4.35 -5.51
CA ASN A 79 -18.02 -3.22 -6.19
C ASN A 79 -18.06 -1.95 -5.33
N ALA A 80 -18.22 -2.11 -4.01
CA ALA A 80 -18.23 -1.00 -3.06
C ALA A 80 -16.87 -0.30 -2.89
N ILE A 81 -15.75 -0.96 -3.20
CA ILE A 81 -14.39 -0.39 -3.04
C ILE A 81 -13.69 -0.12 -4.38
N ALA A 82 -14.08 -0.80 -5.46
CA ALA A 82 -13.30 -0.87 -6.69
C ALA A 82 -13.06 0.51 -7.33
N ASP A 83 -14.10 1.35 -7.42
CA ASP A 83 -13.97 2.63 -8.12
C ASP A 83 -13.12 3.65 -7.33
N GLU A 84 -13.34 3.76 -6.03
CA GLU A 84 -12.54 4.65 -5.18
C GLU A 84 -11.07 4.23 -5.14
N VAL A 85 -10.78 2.92 -5.07
CA VAL A 85 -9.41 2.40 -5.17
C VAL A 85 -8.79 2.74 -6.54
N ARG A 86 -9.54 2.54 -7.64
CA ARG A 86 -9.08 2.89 -9.00
C ARG A 86 -8.69 4.37 -9.08
N VAL A 87 -9.54 5.25 -8.54
CA VAL A 87 -9.31 6.70 -8.55
C VAL A 87 -8.05 7.04 -7.75
N GLU A 88 -7.89 6.52 -6.54
CA GLU A 88 -6.71 6.79 -5.70
C GLU A 88 -5.42 6.26 -6.34
N PHE A 89 -5.45 5.05 -6.90
CA PHE A 89 -4.29 4.47 -7.59
C PHE A 89 -3.94 5.27 -8.84
N ASN A 90 -4.91 5.63 -9.67
CA ASN A 90 -4.65 6.41 -10.87
C ASN A 90 -4.15 7.83 -10.56
N ARG A 91 -4.62 8.44 -9.47
CA ARG A 91 -4.07 9.72 -8.96
C ARG A 91 -2.58 9.60 -8.66
N ARG A 92 -2.15 8.48 -8.10
CA ARG A 92 -0.73 8.20 -7.79
C ARG A 92 0.08 7.85 -9.03
N LEU A 93 -0.44 7.00 -9.91
CA LEU A 93 0.20 6.64 -11.19
C LEU A 93 0.45 7.90 -12.03
N LYS A 94 -0.53 8.81 -12.13
CA LYS A 94 -0.37 10.08 -12.83
C LYS A 94 0.74 10.96 -12.24
N ARG A 95 0.88 11.02 -10.91
CA ARG A 95 1.98 11.74 -10.25
C ARG A 95 3.36 11.15 -10.57
N GLN A 96 3.41 9.87 -10.90
CA GLN A 96 4.62 9.15 -11.31
C GLN A 96 4.84 9.17 -12.83
N GLY A 97 3.98 9.83 -13.61
CA GLY A 97 4.05 9.85 -15.07
C GLY A 97 3.62 8.54 -15.74
N LEU A 98 2.94 7.65 -15.01
CA LEU A 98 2.48 6.35 -15.50
C LEU A 98 1.06 6.44 -16.04
N SER A 99 0.71 5.49 -16.92
CA SER A 99 -0.64 5.34 -17.48
C SER A 99 -1.66 4.97 -16.39
N ALA A 100 -2.91 5.39 -16.60
CA ALA A 100 -4.01 5.05 -15.71
C ALA A 100 -4.47 3.59 -15.94
N GLY A 101 -4.69 2.85 -14.84
CA GLY A 101 -5.26 1.51 -14.86
C GLY A 101 -6.80 1.53 -14.90
N ILE A 102 -7.38 0.45 -15.41
CA ILE A 102 -8.83 0.23 -15.48
C ILE A 102 -9.10 -1.21 -15.03
N TRP A 103 -10.13 -1.41 -14.21
CA TRP A 103 -10.62 -2.74 -13.87
C TRP A 103 -11.33 -3.37 -15.06
N LYS A 104 -10.90 -4.56 -15.45
CA LYS A 104 -11.52 -5.36 -16.51
C LYS A 104 -11.83 -6.77 -16.00
N THR A 105 -12.79 -7.43 -16.64
CA THR A 105 -13.01 -8.87 -16.46
C THR A 105 -11.71 -9.63 -16.76
N GLY A 106 -11.42 -10.66 -15.96
CA GLY A 106 -10.16 -11.40 -16.00
C GLY A 106 -9.10 -10.79 -15.09
N GLY A 107 -7.83 -10.96 -15.48
CA GLY A 107 -6.68 -10.56 -14.68
C GLY A 107 -6.33 -9.07 -14.80
N ASN A 108 -6.08 -8.44 -13.66
CA ASN A 108 -5.65 -7.05 -13.53
C ASN A 108 -4.39 -7.01 -12.67
N PRO A 109 -3.20 -6.86 -13.26
CA PRO A 109 -1.96 -6.82 -12.50
C PRO A 109 -1.79 -5.46 -11.81
N LEU A 110 -1.23 -5.48 -10.60
CA LEU A 110 -0.89 -4.32 -9.80
C LEU A 110 0.56 -4.41 -9.38
N SER A 111 1.23 -3.25 -9.34
CA SER A 111 2.54 -3.17 -8.70
C SER A 111 2.48 -3.70 -7.27
N ARG A 112 3.59 -4.25 -6.79
CA ARG A 112 3.71 -4.82 -5.45
C ARG A 112 3.12 -3.93 -4.36
N LEU A 113 3.41 -2.63 -4.39
CA LEU A 113 2.99 -1.69 -3.34
C LEU A 113 1.49 -1.40 -3.39
N LEU A 114 0.93 -1.17 -4.57
CA LEU A 114 -0.52 -0.96 -4.72
C LEU A 114 -1.31 -2.22 -4.37
N GLY A 115 -0.79 -3.39 -4.73
CA GLY A 115 -1.36 -4.68 -4.35
C GLY A 115 -1.45 -4.88 -2.84
N LYS A 116 -0.39 -4.54 -2.09
CA LYS A 116 -0.41 -4.57 -0.61
C LYS A 116 -1.50 -3.69 -0.02
N GLU A 117 -1.63 -2.46 -0.53
CA GLU A 117 -2.62 -1.51 -0.05
C GLU A 117 -4.05 -1.98 -0.32
N LEU A 118 -4.30 -2.57 -1.50
CA LEU A 118 -5.59 -3.16 -1.83
C LEU A 118 -5.91 -4.37 -0.96
N VAL A 119 -4.95 -5.28 -0.74
CA VAL A 119 -5.17 -6.46 0.11
C VAL A 119 -5.48 -6.05 1.55
N LEU A 120 -4.80 -5.03 2.08
CA LEU A 120 -5.09 -4.49 3.41
C LEU A 120 -6.54 -4.04 3.54
N LEU A 121 -7.01 -3.23 2.57
CA LEU A 121 -8.39 -2.76 2.54
C LEU A 121 -9.38 -3.93 2.40
N ALA A 122 -9.08 -4.88 1.52
CA ALA A 122 -9.92 -6.03 1.29
C ALA A 122 -10.07 -6.91 2.54
N TRP A 123 -8.99 -7.14 3.30
CA TRP A 123 -9.04 -7.80 4.62
C TRP A 123 -9.90 -7.03 5.64
N ALA A 124 -9.92 -5.71 5.55
CA ALA A 124 -10.74 -4.90 6.45
C ALA A 124 -12.23 -5.05 6.17
N VAL A 125 -12.63 -5.22 4.91
CA VAL A 125 -14.05 -5.21 4.52
C VAL A 125 -14.66 -6.60 4.34
N GLU A 126 -13.84 -7.64 4.11
CA GLU A 126 -14.32 -9.00 3.75
C GLU A 126 -15.31 -9.62 4.76
N ASP A 127 -15.17 -9.30 6.04
CA ASP A 127 -16.03 -9.76 7.15
C ASP A 127 -16.70 -8.59 7.88
N ALA A 128 -16.69 -7.39 7.29
CA ALA A 128 -17.41 -6.24 7.80
C ALA A 128 -18.87 -6.22 7.31
N ASP A 129 -19.74 -5.56 8.05
CA ASP A 129 -21.06 -5.17 7.54
C ASP A 129 -20.86 -4.20 6.35
N PRO A 130 -21.52 -4.40 5.19
CA PRO A 130 -21.44 -3.49 4.05
C PRO A 130 -21.66 -2.01 4.39
N VAL A 131 -22.48 -1.69 5.40
CA VAL A 131 -22.73 -0.32 5.87
C VAL A 131 -21.47 0.37 6.39
N LEU A 132 -20.48 -0.40 6.86
CA LEU A 132 -19.21 0.13 7.39
C LEU A 132 -18.13 0.35 6.33
N ILE A 133 -18.33 -0.14 5.09
CA ILE A 133 -17.34 -0.02 4.01
C ILE A 133 -16.96 1.43 3.71
N PRO A 134 -17.89 2.41 3.64
CA PRO A 134 -17.52 3.81 3.43
C PRO A 134 -16.61 4.37 4.53
N THR A 135 -16.78 3.94 5.78
CA THR A 135 -15.90 4.32 6.89
C THR A 135 -14.52 3.70 6.73
N ALA A 136 -14.45 2.41 6.37
CA ALA A 136 -13.20 1.72 6.06
C ALA A 136 -12.43 2.40 4.92
N MET A 137 -13.12 2.80 3.85
CA MET A 137 -12.53 3.53 2.73
C MET A 137 -11.91 4.86 3.16
N ARG A 138 -12.64 5.66 3.95
CA ARG A 138 -12.14 6.96 4.45
C ARG A 138 -10.94 6.79 5.37
N ASN A 139 -11.00 5.85 6.32
CA ASN A 139 -9.87 5.57 7.22
C ASN A 139 -8.66 5.06 6.43
N TRP A 140 -8.86 4.14 5.49
CA TRP A 140 -7.78 3.65 4.63
C TRP A 140 -7.16 4.77 3.79
N ALA A 141 -7.99 5.64 3.21
CA ALA A 141 -7.55 6.80 2.42
C ALA A 141 -6.79 7.83 3.28
N GLY A 142 -7.13 7.94 4.57
CA GLY A 142 -6.47 8.81 5.55
C GLY A 142 -5.08 8.35 5.97
N LEU A 143 -4.77 7.06 5.85
CA LEU A 143 -3.43 6.53 6.12
C LEU A 143 -2.45 6.94 5.02
N ALA A 144 -1.21 7.28 5.41
CA ALA A 144 -0.09 7.39 4.49
C ALA A 144 0.22 6.03 3.84
N PRO A 145 0.74 5.99 2.60
CA PRO A 145 1.11 4.75 1.94
C PRO A 145 2.01 3.84 2.79
N GLU A 146 2.97 4.41 3.49
CA GLU A 146 3.92 3.71 4.35
C GLU A 146 3.22 3.02 5.53
N GLU A 147 2.23 3.68 6.15
CA GLU A 147 1.41 3.11 7.21
C GLU A 147 0.60 1.92 6.71
N ARG A 148 0.04 2.03 5.49
CA ARG A 148 -0.67 0.91 4.83
C ARG A 148 0.28 -0.26 4.58
N TRP A 149 1.50 -0.01 4.10
CA TRP A 149 2.47 -1.07 3.84
C TRP A 149 2.95 -1.74 5.13
N TRP A 150 3.11 -0.95 6.19
CA TRP A 150 3.45 -1.46 7.50
C TRP A 150 2.33 -2.35 8.06
N LEU A 151 1.09 -1.88 8.07
CA LEU A 151 -0.08 -2.66 8.50
C LEU A 151 -0.25 -3.95 7.68
N TYR A 152 -0.07 -3.86 6.35
CA TYR A 152 -0.05 -5.04 5.49
C TYR A 152 1.02 -6.04 5.96
N THR A 153 2.25 -5.57 6.19
CA THR A 153 3.37 -6.45 6.51
C THR A 153 3.15 -7.17 7.84
N MET A 154 2.68 -6.45 8.87
CA MET A 154 2.33 -7.02 10.17
C MET A 154 1.19 -8.05 10.05
N THR A 155 0.15 -7.71 9.30
CA THR A 155 -1.01 -8.59 9.11
C THR A 155 -0.66 -9.83 8.29
N ASN A 156 0.17 -9.67 7.26
CA ASN A 156 0.58 -10.73 6.36
C ASN A 156 1.49 -11.75 7.06
N ALA A 157 2.43 -11.28 7.88
CA ALA A 157 3.34 -12.14 8.63
C ALA A 157 2.59 -13.03 9.66
N ALA A 158 1.53 -12.51 10.28
CA ALA A 158 0.78 -13.25 11.29
C ALA A 158 -0.40 -14.05 10.73
N THR A 159 -1.19 -13.46 9.83
CA THR A 159 -2.51 -13.96 9.40
C THR A 159 -2.76 -13.78 7.89
N GLY A 160 -1.71 -13.75 7.06
CA GLY A 160 -1.81 -13.44 5.63
C GLY A 160 -2.36 -14.54 4.72
N HIS A 161 -2.65 -15.74 5.25
CA HIS A 161 -3.23 -16.84 4.47
C HIS A 161 -4.72 -16.59 4.22
N ALA A 162 -5.20 -16.74 2.98
CA ALA A 162 -6.56 -16.38 2.59
C ALA A 162 -7.63 -17.04 3.45
N VAL A 163 -7.53 -18.35 3.69
CA VAL A 163 -8.52 -19.15 4.43
C VAL A 163 -8.15 -19.21 5.91
N HIS A 164 -6.92 -19.62 6.22
CA HIS A 164 -6.51 -19.83 7.60
C HIS A 164 -6.26 -18.56 8.40
N GLY A 165 -6.20 -17.38 7.76
CA GLY A 165 -6.03 -16.10 8.44
C GLY A 165 -7.34 -15.32 8.65
N ARG A 166 -8.41 -15.68 7.93
CA ARG A 166 -9.66 -14.91 7.90
C ARG A 166 -10.32 -14.84 9.28
N GLY A 167 -10.87 -13.68 9.62
CA GLY A 167 -11.65 -13.47 10.84
C GLY A 167 -10.91 -13.52 12.19
N LYS A 168 -9.56 -13.60 12.21
CA LYS A 168 -8.79 -13.67 13.47
C LYS A 168 -7.50 -12.86 13.46
N GLY A 169 -6.92 -12.66 14.65
CA GLY A 169 -5.65 -11.97 14.84
C GLY A 169 -5.63 -10.58 14.21
N TRP A 170 -4.55 -10.28 13.48
CA TRP A 170 -4.34 -8.98 12.86
C TRP A 170 -5.40 -8.62 11.81
N ARG A 171 -5.96 -9.58 11.05
CA ARG A 171 -7.07 -9.28 10.11
C ARG A 171 -8.31 -8.77 10.85
N LYS A 172 -8.64 -9.36 11.99
CA LYS A 172 -9.73 -8.88 12.85
C LYS A 172 -9.42 -7.48 13.40
N ALA A 173 -8.18 -7.22 13.81
CA ALA A 173 -7.76 -5.89 14.26
C ALA A 173 -7.84 -4.83 13.14
N VAL A 174 -7.37 -5.14 11.93
CA VAL A 174 -7.44 -4.27 10.76
C VAL A 174 -8.88 -3.91 10.40
N ARG A 175 -9.81 -4.89 10.45
CA ARG A 175 -11.24 -4.62 10.29
C ARG A 175 -11.68 -3.53 11.26
N PHE A 176 -11.53 -3.75 12.56
CA PHE A 176 -11.96 -2.77 13.57
C PHE A 176 -11.28 -1.41 13.41
N ALA A 177 -9.97 -1.40 13.19
CA ALA A 177 -9.20 -0.18 13.00
C ALA A 177 -9.69 0.67 11.83
N LEU A 178 -10.17 0.05 10.75
CA LEU A 178 -10.67 0.78 9.58
C LEU A 178 -12.19 0.99 9.61
N THR A 179 -12.99 0.08 10.17
CA THR A 179 -14.45 0.19 10.15
C THR A 179 -15.04 0.99 11.31
N GLU A 180 -14.37 1.02 12.47
CA GLU A 180 -14.92 1.60 13.70
C GLU A 180 -14.15 2.81 14.21
N ASN A 181 -12.98 3.10 13.64
CA ASN A 181 -12.26 4.32 13.99
C ASN A 181 -13.05 5.55 13.52
N PRO A 182 -13.37 6.51 14.41
CA PRO A 182 -14.11 7.70 14.03
C PRO A 182 -13.39 8.48 12.92
N VAL A 183 -14.07 8.62 11.80
CA VAL A 183 -13.65 9.49 10.69
C VAL A 183 -13.99 10.93 11.08
N GLY A 184 -13.16 11.51 11.95
CA GLY A 184 -13.43 12.86 12.44
C GLY A 184 -13.38 13.89 11.31
N HIS A 185 -14.37 14.76 11.24
CA HIS A 185 -14.05 16.19 11.32
C HIS A 185 -13.60 16.41 12.77
N ALA A 186 -12.37 16.03 13.10
CA ALA A 186 -11.88 16.28 14.44
C ALA A 186 -11.82 17.81 14.60
N HIS A 187 -12.79 18.38 15.32
CA HIS A 187 -12.53 19.61 16.04
C HIS A 187 -11.29 19.30 16.87
N HIS A 188 -10.22 20.05 16.63
CA HIS A 188 -9.03 19.97 17.45
C HIS A 188 -9.44 20.34 18.86
N GLU A 189 -9.82 19.36 19.67
CA GLU A 189 -9.99 19.56 21.09
C GLU A 189 -8.58 19.83 21.62
N PRO A 190 -8.33 21.02 22.17
CA PRO A 190 -7.01 21.34 22.66
C PRO A 190 -6.61 20.28 23.69
N PRO A 191 -5.34 19.87 23.71
CA PRO A 191 -4.88 18.85 24.64
C PRO A 191 -5.31 19.23 26.07
N PRO A 192 -5.73 18.26 26.90
CA PRO A 192 -6.21 18.53 28.25
C PRO A 192 -5.23 19.43 29.00
N HIS A 193 -5.75 20.37 29.79
CA HIS A 193 -4.98 21.40 30.50
C HIS A 193 -3.80 20.82 31.32
N VAL A 194 -3.89 19.57 31.77
CA VAL A 194 -2.81 18.84 32.45
C VAL A 194 -1.54 18.74 31.59
N PHE A 195 -1.66 18.49 30.29
CA PHE A 195 -0.50 18.39 29.40
C PHE A 195 0.17 19.75 29.17
N ARG A 196 -0.61 20.83 29.26
CA ARG A 196 -0.07 22.19 29.19
C ARG A 196 0.75 22.53 30.43
N LEU A 197 0.23 22.19 31.61
CA LEU A 197 0.93 22.38 32.89
C LEU A 197 2.24 21.59 32.95
N LEU A 198 2.25 20.34 32.48
CA LEU A 198 3.47 19.52 32.42
C LEU A 198 4.49 20.08 31.43
N ALA A 199 4.03 20.57 30.28
CA ALA A 199 4.90 21.21 29.28
C ALA A 199 5.39 22.61 29.70
N GLU A 200 4.78 23.22 30.71
CA GLU A 200 5.21 24.47 31.33
C GLU A 200 6.18 24.20 32.48
N SER A 201 5.95 23.16 33.31
CA SER A 201 6.88 22.75 34.36
C SER A 201 8.23 22.27 33.84
N ASP A 202 8.25 21.60 32.68
CA ASP A 202 9.50 21.13 32.06
C ASP A 202 10.34 22.27 31.43
N ARG A 203 9.76 23.46 31.21
CA ARG A 203 10.48 24.62 30.66
C ARG A 203 11.28 25.36 31.71
N ASP A 204 10.82 25.34 32.95
CA ASP A 204 11.48 26.04 34.06
C ASP A 204 12.72 25.29 34.58
N ASP A 205 12.90 24.01 34.22
CA ASP A 205 14.02 23.17 34.67
C ASP A 205 15.13 22.97 33.62
N MET A 206 15.04 23.61 32.44
CA MET A 206 16.09 23.51 31.41
C MET A 206 17.17 24.59 31.62
N PRO A 207 18.43 24.23 31.97
CA PRO A 207 19.50 25.22 32.08
C PRO A 207 19.75 25.86 30.72
N SER A 208 19.82 27.19 30.70
CA SER A 208 20.06 27.96 29.47
C SER A 208 21.40 27.57 28.85
N LEU A 209 21.37 26.85 27.73
CA LEU A 209 22.58 26.63 26.93
C LEU A 209 22.95 27.94 26.22
N THR A 210 23.89 28.68 26.82
CA THR A 210 24.50 29.83 26.15
C THR A 210 25.34 29.34 24.98
N VAL A 211 24.90 29.63 23.76
CA VAL A 211 25.65 29.38 22.53
C VAL A 211 26.87 30.31 22.47
N PRO A 212 28.12 29.80 22.34
CA PRO A 212 29.29 30.66 22.20
C PRO A 212 29.25 31.41 20.87
N LYS A 213 29.48 32.73 20.90
CA LYS A 213 29.56 33.57 19.69
C LYS A 213 30.76 33.15 18.84
N ALA A 214 30.52 32.86 17.57
CA ALA A 214 31.53 32.48 16.60
C ALA A 214 32.55 33.61 16.36
N THR A 215 33.83 33.36 16.63
CA THR A 215 34.93 34.29 16.38
C THR A 215 35.24 34.33 14.87
N ARG A 216 35.02 35.48 14.25
CA ARG A 216 35.26 35.72 12.82
C ARG A 216 36.77 35.75 12.53
N ARG A 217 37.35 34.67 11.97
CA ARG A 217 38.73 34.66 11.47
C ARG A 217 38.85 35.55 10.23
N THR A 218 39.64 36.62 10.34
CA THR A 218 40.08 37.43 9.20
C THR A 218 41.06 36.65 8.34
N ARG A 219 40.73 36.47 7.05
CA ARG A 219 41.61 35.93 6.02
C ARG A 219 42.77 36.92 5.79
N LYS A 220 44.00 36.55 6.15
CA LYS A 220 45.21 37.21 5.63
C LYS A 220 45.60 36.52 4.33
N THR A 221 45.48 37.27 3.23
CA THR A 221 46.18 37.02 1.97
C THR A 221 47.68 37.16 2.17
N VAL A 222 48.47 36.20 1.71
CA VAL A 222 49.90 36.37 1.50
C VAL A 222 50.23 35.91 0.09
N ARG A 223 50.75 36.87 -0.69
CA ARG A 223 51.44 36.69 -1.97
C ARG A 223 52.84 36.14 -1.71
N SER A 224 53.28 35.20 -2.55
CA SER A 224 54.59 35.08 -3.22
C SER A 224 54.80 33.62 -3.58
#